data_AF-A0AAE1F8I2-F1
#
_entry.id   AF-A0AAE1F8I2-F1
#
_cell.length_a   1.000
_cell.length_b   1.000
_cell.length_c   1.000
_cell.angle_alpha   90.00
_cell.angle_beta   90.00
_cell.angle_gamma   90.00
#
_symmetry.space_group_name_H-M   'P 1'
#
loop_
_entity.id
_entity.type
_entity.pdbx_description
1 polymer ?
#
loop_
_entity_poly.entity_id
_entity_poly.type
_entity_poly.pdbx_seq_one_letter_code
_entity_poly.pdbx_strand_id
1 'polypeptide(L)'
;MVDVKKLKTESYQLGEGSYWDETNQCLLFVDIKKGDLHCHYPAKTKHQKLHAEGGRTGDGVSFALPVEGEPSYLVVGLGRSFALVEWPLDAPEPSL
;
A
#
# COMPACT_ATOMS: atom_id res chain seq x y z
N MET A 1 21.86 16.02 -15.59
CA MET A 1 20.83 16.69 -14.78
C MET A 1 19.63 15.77 -14.76
N VAL A 2 19.08 15.46 -13.58
CA VAL A 2 17.93 14.55 -13.44
C VAL A 2 16.69 15.40 -13.21
N ASP A 3 15.62 15.13 -13.95
CA ASP A 3 14.31 15.74 -13.73
C ASP A 3 13.60 14.97 -12.60
N VAL A 4 13.32 15.66 -11.48
CA VAL A 4 12.69 15.08 -10.30
C VAL A 4 11.29 15.67 -10.17
N LYS A 5 10.27 14.83 -10.29
CA LYS A 5 8.86 15.23 -10.23
C LYS A 5 8.22 14.77 -8.93
N LYS A 6 7.60 15.72 -8.21
CA LYS A 6 6.75 15.40 -7.06
C LYS A 6 5.43 14.81 -7.56
N LEU A 7 5.05 13.64 -7.05
CA LEU A 7 3.73 13.05 -7.30
C LEU A 7 2.65 13.80 -6.52
N LYS A 8 1.44 13.88 -7.09
CA LYS A 8 0.27 14.48 -6.43
C LYS A 8 -0.37 13.48 -5.47
N THR A 9 0.31 13.24 -4.37
CA THR A 9 -0.16 12.37 -3.29
C THR A 9 -0.35 13.16 -2.00
N GLU A 10 -0.99 12.55 -1.01
CA GLU A 10 -1.01 13.08 0.36
C GLU A 10 0.40 13.13 0.96
N SER A 11 0.55 13.84 2.08
CA SER A 11 1.80 13.83 2.85
C SER A 11 1.79 12.70 3.88
N TYR A 12 2.88 11.94 3.91
CA TYR A 12 3.08 10.80 4.81
C TYR A 12 3.95 11.22 5.99
N GLN A 13 3.71 10.62 7.16
CA GLN A 13 4.54 10.85 8.33
C GLN A 13 5.87 10.08 8.21
N LEU A 14 5.81 8.83 7.75
CA LEU A 14 6.99 8.07 7.34
C LEU A 14 6.60 7.08 6.23
N GLY A 15 6.68 7.56 4.98
CA GLY A 15 6.45 6.75 3.78
C GLY A 15 7.64 5.85 3.48
N GLU A 16 7.45 4.54 3.42
CA GLU A 16 8.51 3.54 3.26
C GLU A 16 7.99 2.26 2.58
N GLY A 17 8.90 1.32 2.29
CA GLY A 17 8.54 -0.03 1.84
C GLY A 17 7.88 -0.06 0.46
N SER A 18 8.37 0.77 -0.45
CA SER A 18 7.81 0.90 -1.80
C SER A 18 7.98 -0.37 -2.62
N TYR A 19 6.92 -0.78 -3.30
CA TYR A 19 6.90 -1.88 -4.26
C TYR A 19 6.08 -1.47 -5.50
N TRP A 20 6.62 -1.73 -6.68
CA TRP A 20 5.90 -1.48 -7.93
C TRP A 20 5.23 -2.77 -8.41
N ASP A 21 3.90 -2.77 -8.46
CA ASP A 21 3.11 -3.87 -8.99
C ASP A 21 2.93 -3.69 -10.51
N GLU A 22 3.68 -4.47 -11.28
CA GLU A 22 3.65 -4.41 -12.75
C GLU A 22 2.31 -4.82 -13.35
N THR A 23 1.59 -5.74 -12.70
CA THR A 23 0.30 -6.24 -13.21
C THR A 23 -0.78 -5.16 -13.15
N ASN A 24 -0.87 -4.47 -12.02
CA ASN A 24 -1.88 -3.45 -11.75
C ASN A 24 -1.40 -2.03 -12.11
N GLN A 25 -0.10 -1.87 -12.41
CA GLN A 25 0.57 -0.59 -12.67
C GLN A 25 0.33 0.40 -11.51
N CYS A 26 0.58 -0.07 -10.28
CA CYS A 26 0.45 0.73 -9.06
C CYS A 26 1.72 0.68 -8.20
N LEU A 27 1.94 1.76 -7.44
CA LEU A 27 2.95 1.83 -6.40
C LEU A 27 2.31 1.49 -5.06
N LEU A 28 2.67 0.33 -4.49
CA LEU A 28 2.40 -0.05 -3.12
C LEU A 28 3.44 0.56 -2.18
N PHE A 29 3.02 1.01 -1.01
CA PHE A 29 3.91 1.48 0.07
C PHE A 29 3.11 1.63 1.37
N VAL A 30 3.80 1.96 2.46
CA VAL A 30 3.18 2.15 3.78
C VAL A 30 3.50 3.52 4.37
N ASP A 31 2.63 4.01 5.26
CA ASP A 31 2.97 5.01 6.27
C ASP A 31 3.14 4.29 7.61
N ILE A 32 4.40 4.01 7.97
CA ILE A 32 4.77 3.20 9.14
C ILE A 32 4.19 3.81 10.43
N LYS A 33 4.23 5.14 10.54
CA LYS A 33 3.82 5.84 11.77
C LYS A 33 2.31 5.94 11.89
N LYS A 34 1.59 5.95 10.77
CA LYS A 34 0.12 5.97 10.76
C LYS A 34 -0.53 4.60 10.70
N GLY A 35 0.23 3.53 10.43
CA GLY A 35 -0.37 2.20 10.29
C GLY A 35 -1.15 2.02 8.97
N ASP A 36 -0.81 2.81 7.95
CA ASP A 36 -1.56 2.84 6.69
C ASP A 36 -0.80 2.11 5.58
N LEU A 37 -1.53 1.34 4.77
CA LEU A 37 -1.08 0.83 3.49
C LEU A 37 -1.66 1.70 2.38
N HIS A 38 -0.88 1.91 1.32
CA HIS A 38 -1.25 2.74 0.19
C HIS A 38 -0.97 2.01 -1.14
N CYS A 39 -1.84 2.17 -2.13
CA CYS A 39 -1.61 1.83 -3.53
C CYS A 39 -1.97 3.06 -4.38
N HIS A 40 -0.96 3.64 -5.02
CA HIS A 40 -1.11 4.79 -5.90
C HIS A 40 -1.05 4.36 -7.36
N TYR A 41 -2.04 4.74 -8.17
CA TYR A 41 -2.12 4.39 -9.59
C TYR A 41 -1.82 5.65 -10.44
N PRO A 42 -0.57 5.84 -10.92
CA PRO A 42 -0.15 7.09 -11.54
C PRO A 42 -0.96 7.43 -12.80
N ALA A 43 -1.36 6.42 -13.57
CA ALA A 43 -2.10 6.60 -14.81
C ALA A 43 -3.61 6.87 -14.61
N LYS A 44 -4.18 6.46 -13.47
CA LYS A 44 -5.63 6.48 -13.22
C LYS A 44 -6.08 7.62 -12.31
N THR A 45 -5.15 8.47 -11.85
CA THR A 45 -5.40 9.49 -10.80
C THR A 45 -6.13 8.92 -9.57
N LYS A 46 -5.88 7.63 -9.28
CA LYS A 46 -6.52 6.88 -8.20
C LYS A 46 -5.51 6.66 -7.08
N HIS A 47 -5.99 6.74 -5.84
CA HIS A 47 -5.25 6.38 -4.64
C HIS A 47 -6.16 5.51 -3.78
N GLN A 48 -5.69 4.34 -3.37
CA GLN A 48 -6.35 3.53 -2.36
C GLN A 48 -5.52 3.51 -1.08
N LYS A 49 -6.21 3.50 0.06
CA LYS A 49 -5.61 3.44 1.39
C LYS A 49 -6.38 2.43 2.23
N LEU A 50 -5.64 1.63 2.98
CA LEU A 50 -6.17 0.72 4.00
C LEU A 50 -5.49 1.03 5.32
N HIS A 51 -6.26 1.26 6.38
CA HIS A 51 -5.71 1.37 7.73
C HIS A 51 -5.70 -0.01 8.38
N ALA A 52 -4.54 -0.46 8.84
CA ALA A 52 -4.43 -1.73 9.55
C ALA A 52 -4.91 -1.58 10.99
N GLU A 53 -6.20 -1.84 11.26
CA GLU A 53 -6.70 -1.94 12.63
C GLU A 53 -6.22 -3.25 13.28
N GLY A 54 -5.19 -3.14 14.14
CA GLY A 54 -5.01 -4.08 15.24
C GLY A 54 -3.77 -4.97 15.21
N GLY A 55 -2.85 -4.67 16.11
CA GLY A 55 -2.46 -5.64 17.14
C GLY A 55 -2.78 -5.03 18.50
N ARG A 56 -3.02 -5.83 19.55
CA ARG A 56 -3.27 -5.40 20.95
C ARG A 56 -2.14 -4.53 21.58
N THR A 57 -1.21 -4.06 20.77
CA THR A 57 0.12 -3.55 21.07
C THR A 57 0.45 -2.23 20.34
N GLY A 58 -0.44 -1.67 19.51
CA GLY A 58 -0.11 -0.47 18.71
C GLY A 58 0.92 -0.75 17.62
N ASP A 59 0.94 -1.98 17.14
CA ASP A 59 1.91 -2.52 16.21
C ASP A 59 1.62 -1.99 14.78
N GLY A 60 2.47 -1.08 14.30
CA GLY A 60 2.36 -0.47 12.97
C GLY A 60 2.73 -1.41 11.81
N VAL A 61 2.58 -0.91 10.58
CA VAL A 61 2.95 -1.61 9.34
C VAL A 61 4.39 -1.31 8.94
N SER A 62 5.02 -2.19 8.16
CA SER A 62 6.40 -1.98 7.68
C SER A 62 6.63 -2.22 6.19
N PHE A 63 5.86 -3.12 5.58
CA PHE A 63 5.87 -3.37 4.13
C PHE A 63 4.53 -4.00 3.71
N ALA A 64 4.27 -3.98 2.40
CA ALA A 64 3.17 -4.72 1.77
C ALA A 64 3.65 -5.24 0.42
N LEU A 65 3.51 -6.55 0.19
CA LEU A 65 3.95 -7.21 -1.05
C LEU A 65 2.82 -8.12 -1.57
N PRO A 66 2.55 -8.15 -2.88
CA PRO A 66 1.63 -9.12 -3.47
C PRO A 66 2.08 -10.55 -3.23
N VAL A 67 1.12 -11.45 -3.01
CA VAL A 67 1.37 -12.90 -2.94
C VAL A 67 1.37 -13.46 -4.36
N GLU A 68 2.45 -14.15 -4.74
CA GLU A 68 2.57 -14.76 -6.07
C GLU A 68 1.47 -15.81 -6.29
N GLY A 69 0.75 -15.69 -7.41
CA GLY A 69 -0.39 -16.56 -7.74
C GLY A 69 -1.71 -16.23 -7.05
N GLU A 70 -1.73 -15.30 -6.10
CA GLU A 70 -2.90 -14.96 -5.27
C GLU A 70 -3.15 -13.44 -5.31
N PRO A 71 -3.73 -12.91 -6.41
CA PRO A 71 -3.77 -11.47 -6.71
C PRO A 71 -4.61 -10.63 -5.73
N SER A 72 -5.45 -11.27 -4.92
CA SER A 72 -6.27 -10.61 -3.90
C SER A 72 -5.55 -10.44 -2.56
N TYR A 73 -4.37 -11.06 -2.38
CA TYR A 73 -3.68 -11.09 -1.10
C TYR A 73 -2.37 -10.34 -1.13
N LEU A 74 -2.13 -9.59 -0.05
CA LEU A 74 -0.84 -9.01 0.29
C LEU A 74 -0.28 -9.68 1.54
N VAL A 75 1.02 -9.97 1.55
CA VAL A 75 1.76 -10.21 2.79
C VAL A 75 2.24 -8.88 3.34
N VAL A 76 1.99 -8.65 4.64
CA VAL A 76 2.30 -7.39 5.31
C VAL A 76 3.06 -7.66 6.60
N GLY A 77 4.03 -6.79 6.92
CA GLY A 77 4.60 -6.77 8.26
C GLY A 77 3.67 -6.03 9.22
N LEU A 78 3.22 -6.70 10.28
CA LEU A 78 2.32 -6.16 11.31
C LEU A 78 2.95 -6.36 12.69
N GLY A 79 3.51 -5.27 13.24
CA GLY A 79 4.27 -5.32 14.48
C GLY A 79 5.51 -6.19 14.39
N ARG A 80 5.52 -7.26 15.19
CA ARG A 80 6.59 -8.28 15.24
C ARG A 80 6.19 -9.57 14.50
N SER A 81 5.17 -9.52 13.67
CA SER A 81 4.62 -10.66 12.95
C SER A 81 4.33 -10.33 11.48
N PHE A 82 3.97 -11.36 10.71
CA PHE A 82 3.45 -11.20 9.37
C PHE A 82 1.95 -11.48 9.36
N ALA A 83 1.21 -10.76 8.52
CA ALA A 83 -0.20 -10.98 8.29
C ALA A 83 -0.49 -11.08 6.79
N LEU A 84 -1.56 -11.80 6.45
CA LEU A 84 -2.17 -11.74 5.13
C LEU A 84 -3.31 -10.74 5.18
N VAL A 85 -3.35 -9.85 4.19
CA VAL A 85 -4.43 -8.88 3.99
C VAL A 85 -5.10 -9.19 2.67
N GLU A 86 -6.40 -9.43 2.70
CA GLU A 86 -7.22 -9.50 1.49
C GLU A 86 -7.50 -8.07 1.02
N TRP A 87 -6.85 -7.65 -0.06
CA TRP A 87 -7.00 -6.34 -0.66
C TRP A 87 -6.82 -6.41 -2.18
N PRO A 88 -7.91 -6.55 -2.95
CA PRO A 88 -7.85 -6.64 -4.41
C PRO A 88 -7.39 -5.31 -5.02
N LEU A 89 -6.20 -5.31 -5.65
CA LEU A 89 -5.61 -4.15 -6.31
C LEU A 89 -6.26 -3.82 -7.66
N ASP A 90 -7.01 -4.76 -8.24
CA ASP A 90 -7.75 -4.57 -9.48
C ASP A 90 -9.19 -4.10 -9.25
N ALA A 91 -9.60 -3.87 -7.99
CA ALA A 91 -10.99 -3.60 -7.64
C ALA A 91 -11.59 -2.48 -8.51
N PRO A 92 -12.75 -2.73 -9.17
CA PRO A 92 -13.41 -1.74 -10.01
C PRO A 92 -13.70 -0.48 -9.20
N GLU A 93 -13.65 0.68 -9.85
CA GLU A 93 -14.13 1.93 -9.23
C GLU A 93 -15.54 1.68 -8.68
N PRO A 94 -15.86 2.12 -7.45
CA PRO A 94 -17.23 2.07 -7.00
C PRO A 94 -18.09 2.82 -8.03
N SER A 95 -19.09 2.13 -8.58
CA SER A 95 -20.06 2.75 -9.48
C SER A 95 -20.77 3.88 -8.74
N LEU A 96 -20.67 5.09 -9.29
CA LEU A 96 -21.37 6.29 -8.81
C LEU A 96 -22.89 6.10 -8.79
#